data_AF-A0A0K6H849-F1
#
_entry.id   AF-A0A0K6H849-F1
#
_cell.length_a   1.000
_cell.length_b   1.000
_cell.length_c   1.000
_cell.angle_alpha   90.00
_cell.angle_beta   90.00
_cell.angle_gamma   90.00
#
_symmetry.space_group_name_H-M   'P 1'
#
loop_
_entity.id
_entity.type
_entity.pdbx_description
1 polymer ?
#
loop_
_entity_poly.entity_id
_entity_poly.type
_entity_poly.pdbx_seq_one_letter_code
_entity_poly.pdbx_strand_id
1 'polypeptide(L)'
;MRYPAPLALAQAVAPLLAGLGWGIGGSTLLYRLGLEADPQDLDLVVQPTAFAEAEQRLLAMLEPLPRPPHPRNRTEHFARFVADDGTRLDLMAGIAVSTPAGVQGWTFDPGRVERDGALAWMHPEDWLELYRLFDRPYRVVQLEQWLSARDTRQRAEALEVRLAWLDDTLDSLSRTVARQQQEINLLQEQLRVLYRQLQQGPDQSGSPLSLRDEVPPHY
;
A
#
# COMPACT_ATOMS: atom_id res chain seq x y z
N MET A 1 0.88 26.67 11.59
CA MET A 1 2.16 26.47 10.88
C MET A 1 1.99 27.03 9.48
N ARG A 2 2.88 27.90 9.00
CA ARG A 2 2.90 28.29 7.59
C ARG A 2 3.42 27.09 6.79
N TYR A 3 2.72 26.72 5.73
CA TYR A 3 3.21 25.74 4.77
C TYR A 3 4.52 26.24 4.14
N PRO A 4 5.44 25.34 3.74
CA PRO A 4 6.62 25.74 3.00
C PRO A 4 6.20 26.37 1.67
N ALA A 5 6.98 27.34 1.18
CA ALA A 5 6.62 28.14 0.02
C ALA A 5 6.35 27.31 -1.27
N PRO A 6 7.11 26.23 -1.58
CA PRO A 6 6.79 25.34 -2.70
C PRO A 6 5.41 24.69 -2.62
N LEU A 7 4.95 24.34 -1.42
CA LEU A 7 3.63 23.73 -1.24
C LEU A 7 2.50 24.76 -1.40
N ALA A 8 2.72 25.99 -0.92
CA ALA A 8 1.77 27.09 -1.17
C ALA A 8 1.69 27.40 -2.68
N LEU A 9 2.82 27.42 -3.37
CA LEU A 9 2.88 27.57 -4.82
C LEU A 9 2.15 26.42 -5.54
N ALA A 10 2.32 25.18 -5.09
CA ALA A 10 1.63 24.02 -5.64
C ALA A 10 0.10 24.17 -5.56
N GLN A 11 -0.41 24.68 -4.43
CA GLN A 11 -1.84 24.97 -4.26
C GLN A 11 -2.33 26.08 -5.20
N ALA A 12 -1.52 27.12 -5.41
CA ALA A 12 -1.86 28.22 -6.31
C ALA A 12 -1.89 27.80 -7.79
N VAL A 13 -0.96 26.94 -8.23
CA VAL A 13 -0.89 26.48 -9.64
C VAL A 13 -1.86 25.33 -9.95
N ALA A 14 -2.31 24.57 -8.94
CA ALA A 14 -3.13 23.37 -9.15
C ALA A 14 -4.39 23.59 -10.02
N PRO A 15 -5.16 24.70 -9.85
CA PRO A 15 -6.31 24.98 -10.71
C PRO A 15 -5.94 25.20 -12.18
N LEU A 16 -4.77 25.78 -12.45
CA LEU A 16 -4.27 26.02 -13.81
C LEU A 16 -3.93 24.71 -14.50
N LEU A 17 -3.47 23.70 -13.75
CA LEU A 17 -3.06 22.40 -14.27
C LEU A 17 -4.19 21.37 -14.31
N ALA A 18 -5.42 21.76 -13.96
CA ALA A 18 -6.58 20.89 -14.01
C ALA A 18 -6.80 20.32 -15.42
N GLY A 19 -6.96 18.98 -15.48
CA GLY A 19 -7.19 18.25 -16.73
C GLY A 19 -5.93 17.86 -17.53
N LEU A 20 -4.73 18.33 -17.12
CA LEU A 20 -3.51 18.14 -17.92
C LEU A 20 -2.67 16.90 -17.58
N GLY A 21 -3.09 16.09 -16.60
CA GLY A 21 -2.32 14.93 -16.15
C GLY A 21 -0.93 15.35 -15.66
N TRP A 22 -0.85 15.75 -14.38
CA TRP A 22 0.36 16.31 -13.77
C TRP A 22 0.65 15.64 -12.43
N GLY A 23 1.88 15.79 -11.93
CA GLY A 23 2.31 15.28 -10.63
C GLY A 23 3.39 16.13 -9.99
N ILE A 24 3.35 16.21 -8.66
CA ILE A 24 4.33 16.85 -7.79
C ILE A 24 5.38 15.82 -7.40
N GLY A 25 6.64 16.18 -7.60
CA GLY A 25 7.78 15.39 -7.17
C GLY A 25 8.71 16.18 -6.26
N GLY A 26 9.97 15.80 -6.31
CA GLY A 26 11.07 16.63 -5.84
C GLY A 26 11.23 16.68 -4.34
N SER A 27 11.86 17.76 -3.91
CA SER A 27 11.99 18.10 -2.49
C SER A 27 10.62 18.28 -1.82
N THR A 28 9.62 18.77 -2.57
CA THR A 28 8.24 18.93 -2.08
C THR A 28 7.55 17.59 -1.80
N LEU A 29 7.77 16.57 -2.64
CA LEU A 29 7.32 15.20 -2.34
C LEU A 29 8.02 14.66 -1.08
N LEU A 30 9.34 14.81 -0.96
CA LEU A 30 10.08 14.37 0.22
C LEU A 30 9.60 15.05 1.52
N TYR A 31 9.20 16.32 1.44
CA TYR A 31 8.60 17.02 2.58
C TYR A 31 7.31 16.34 3.04
N ARG A 32 6.43 15.96 2.10
CA ARG A 32 5.20 15.20 2.43
C ARG A 32 5.48 13.87 3.09
N LEU A 33 6.58 13.21 2.72
CA LEU A 33 7.01 11.94 3.32
C LEU A 33 7.72 12.11 4.68
N GLY A 34 7.95 13.33 5.12
CA GLY A 34 8.72 13.64 6.33
C GLY A 34 10.24 13.42 6.19
N LEU A 35 10.74 13.37 4.96
CA LEU A 35 12.15 13.15 4.63
C LEU A 35 12.92 14.45 4.36
N GLU A 36 12.22 15.55 4.10
CA GLU A 36 12.80 16.87 3.90
C GLU A 36 12.08 17.88 4.80
N ALA A 37 12.82 18.77 5.44
CA ALA A 37 12.25 19.78 6.33
C ALA A 37 11.99 21.11 5.59
N ASP A 38 12.83 21.42 4.61
CA ASP A 38 12.82 22.69 3.88
C ASP A 38 12.92 22.45 2.37
N PRO A 39 11.77 22.22 1.69
CA PRO A 39 11.77 22.07 0.24
C PRO A 39 12.12 23.41 -0.42
N GLN A 40 13.01 23.38 -1.40
CA GLN A 40 13.58 24.59 -2.01
C GLN A 40 12.85 25.01 -3.29
N ASP A 41 12.23 24.06 -3.96
CA ASP A 41 11.68 24.17 -5.29
C ASP A 41 10.48 23.23 -5.48
N LEU A 42 9.58 23.64 -6.36
CA LEU A 42 8.44 22.85 -6.78
C LEU A 42 8.76 22.15 -8.09
N ASP A 43 9.00 20.85 -8.04
CA ASP A 43 9.16 20.01 -9.23
C ASP A 43 7.80 19.48 -9.70
N LEU A 44 7.42 19.82 -10.93
CA LEU A 44 6.22 19.35 -11.60
C LEU A 44 6.56 18.52 -12.84
N VAL A 45 5.86 17.40 -12.98
CA VAL A 45 5.95 16.53 -14.15
C VAL A 45 4.60 16.48 -14.86
N VAL A 46 4.62 16.61 -16.18
CA VAL A 46 3.44 16.47 -17.05
C VAL A 46 3.73 15.52 -18.21
N GLN A 47 2.69 15.08 -18.90
CA GLN A 47 2.89 14.35 -20.16
C GLN A 47 3.44 15.29 -21.25
N PRO A 48 4.30 14.82 -22.18
CA PRO A 48 4.83 15.65 -23.26
C PRO A 48 3.76 16.37 -24.08
N THR A 49 2.64 15.70 -24.34
CA THR A 49 1.48 16.24 -25.05
C THR A 49 0.80 17.40 -24.33
N ALA A 50 0.89 17.47 -23.00
CA ALA A 50 0.29 18.50 -22.17
C ALA A 50 1.27 19.64 -21.83
N PHE A 51 2.56 19.51 -22.18
CA PHE A 51 3.60 20.44 -21.77
C PHE A 51 3.37 21.87 -22.26
N ALA A 52 3.11 22.04 -23.56
CA ALA A 52 2.94 23.37 -24.16
C ALA A 52 1.75 24.12 -23.54
N GLU A 53 0.65 23.40 -23.27
CA GLU A 53 -0.52 23.97 -22.62
C GLU A 53 -0.25 24.29 -21.14
N ALA A 54 0.43 23.40 -20.41
CA ALA A 54 0.82 23.65 -19.02
C ALA A 54 1.75 24.88 -18.90
N GLU A 55 2.76 24.98 -19.77
CA GLU A 55 3.67 26.13 -19.84
C GLU A 55 2.91 27.43 -20.09
N GLN A 56 2.01 27.46 -21.08
CA GLN A 56 1.20 28.63 -21.40
C GLN A 56 0.32 29.05 -20.21
N ARG A 57 -0.30 28.10 -19.51
CA ARG A 57 -1.16 28.41 -18.35
C ARG A 57 -0.34 28.92 -17.15
N LEU A 58 0.88 28.41 -16.93
CA LEU A 58 1.76 28.87 -15.86
C LEU A 58 2.31 30.28 -16.10
N LEU A 59 2.56 30.66 -17.36
CA LEU A 59 2.97 32.02 -17.73
C LEU A 59 1.94 33.10 -17.35
N ALA A 60 0.69 32.72 -17.09
CA ALA A 60 -0.33 33.67 -16.62
C ALA A 60 -0.12 34.10 -15.16
N MET A 61 0.71 33.38 -14.39
CA MET A 61 0.91 33.62 -12.96
C MET A 61 2.39 33.70 -12.56
N LEU A 62 3.31 33.14 -13.35
CA LEU A 62 4.72 33.03 -12.99
C LEU A 62 5.64 33.63 -14.06
N GLU A 63 6.78 34.16 -13.61
CA GLU A 63 7.79 34.69 -14.51
C GLU A 63 8.72 33.56 -15.00
N PRO A 64 8.95 33.45 -16.33
CA PRO A 64 9.85 32.43 -16.86
C PRO A 64 11.31 32.80 -16.56
N LEU A 65 12.09 31.80 -16.15
CA LEU A 65 13.53 31.90 -15.96
C LEU A 65 14.29 31.22 -17.10
N PRO A 66 15.48 31.75 -17.47
CA PRO A 66 16.30 31.13 -18.50
C PRO A 66 16.76 29.74 -18.06
N ARG A 67 16.73 28.78 -19.00
CA ARG A 67 17.25 27.43 -18.79
C ARG A 67 18.78 27.47 -18.76
N PRO A 68 19.46 27.14 -17.66
CA PRO A 68 20.89 26.93 -17.70
C PRO A 68 21.19 25.69 -18.58
N PRO A 69 22.13 25.78 -19.54
CA PRO A 69 22.50 24.62 -20.33
C PRO A 69 23.14 23.57 -19.42
N HIS A 70 22.61 22.34 -19.44
CA HIS A 70 23.17 21.23 -18.68
C HIS A 70 23.68 20.15 -19.63
N PRO A 71 24.98 19.80 -19.61
CA PRO A 71 25.61 18.98 -20.66
C PRO A 71 25.04 17.56 -20.79
N ARG A 72 24.45 17.02 -19.72
CA ARG A 72 23.85 15.66 -19.67
C ARG A 72 22.33 15.64 -19.85
N ASN A 73 21.67 16.81 -19.83
CA ASN A 73 20.21 16.89 -19.88
C ASN A 73 19.74 16.75 -21.33
N ARG A 74 18.91 15.72 -21.57
CA ARG A 74 18.23 15.47 -22.84
C ARG A 74 16.71 15.48 -22.69
N THR A 75 16.19 15.93 -21.54
CA THR A 75 14.77 16.14 -21.31
C THR A 75 14.20 17.00 -22.43
N GLU A 76 13.21 16.44 -23.11
CA GLU A 76 12.58 16.98 -24.31
C GLU A 76 11.96 18.34 -24.04
N HIS A 77 11.27 18.46 -22.91
CA HIS A 77 10.59 19.68 -22.51
C HIS A 77 10.92 20.06 -21.06
N PHE A 78 11.48 21.25 -20.90
CA PHE A 78 11.84 21.79 -19.59
C PHE A 78 11.61 23.31 -19.59
N ALA A 79 10.81 23.77 -18.64
CA ALA A 79 10.59 25.19 -18.37
C ALA A 79 10.82 25.45 -16.88
N ARG A 80 11.42 26.59 -16.56
CA ARG A 80 11.64 27.03 -15.19
C ARG A 80 10.94 28.35 -14.97
N PHE A 81 10.33 28.50 -13.81
CA PHE A 81 9.60 29.69 -13.42
C PHE A 81 10.00 30.14 -12.02
N VAL A 82 9.66 31.39 -11.71
CA VAL A 82 9.76 31.95 -10.37
C VAL A 82 8.44 32.65 -10.02
N ALA A 83 7.99 32.46 -8.78
CA ALA A 83 6.86 33.17 -8.19
C ALA A 83 7.32 34.49 -7.55
N ASP A 84 6.37 35.38 -7.23
CA ASP A 84 6.63 36.68 -6.61
C ASP A 84 7.42 36.59 -5.28
N ASP A 85 7.26 35.48 -4.55
CA ASP A 85 7.96 35.22 -3.29
C ASP A 85 9.37 34.63 -3.48
N GLY A 86 9.82 34.47 -4.73
CA GLY A 86 11.12 33.90 -5.11
C GLY A 86 11.13 32.37 -5.19
N THR A 87 10.02 31.70 -4.91
CA THR A 87 9.92 30.24 -5.01
C THR A 87 10.06 29.80 -6.47
N ARG A 88 10.91 28.80 -6.72
CA ARG A 88 11.14 28.27 -8.06
C ARG A 88 10.21 27.10 -8.37
N LEU A 89 9.78 27.02 -9.62
CA LEU A 89 9.02 25.90 -10.17
C LEU A 89 9.72 25.36 -11.41
N ASP A 90 10.01 24.06 -11.40
CA ASP A 90 10.56 23.35 -12.55
C ASP A 90 9.44 22.48 -13.17
N LEU A 91 9.07 22.78 -14.42
CA LEU A 91 8.12 22.00 -15.21
C LEU A 91 8.89 21.08 -16.17
N MET A 92 8.63 19.78 -16.09
CA MET A 92 9.34 18.76 -16.86
C MET A 92 8.38 17.85 -17.62
N ALA A 93 8.72 17.50 -18.86
CA ALA A 93 8.09 16.40 -19.59
C ALA A 93 9.07 15.73 -20.56
N GLY A 94 8.84 14.45 -20.86
CA GLY A 94 9.73 13.67 -21.74
C GLY A 94 11.15 13.56 -21.17
N ILE A 95 11.26 13.12 -19.91
CA ILE A 95 12.52 13.12 -19.17
C ILE A 95 13.48 12.08 -19.76
N ALA A 96 14.66 12.53 -20.14
CA ALA A 96 15.72 11.66 -20.64
C ALA A 96 17.11 12.20 -20.26
N VAL A 97 18.02 11.29 -19.94
CA VAL A 97 19.40 11.62 -19.53
C VAL A 97 20.39 10.84 -20.39
N SER A 98 21.46 11.52 -20.83
CA SER A 98 22.60 10.85 -21.45
C SER A 98 23.48 10.20 -20.37
N THR A 99 23.62 8.88 -20.45
CA THR A 99 24.53 8.08 -19.63
C THR A 99 25.66 7.52 -20.50
N PRO A 100 26.79 7.06 -19.91
CA PRO A 100 27.83 6.37 -20.65
C PRO A 100 27.33 5.11 -21.39
N ALA A 101 26.22 4.50 -20.95
CA ALA A 101 25.62 3.31 -21.54
C ALA A 101 24.58 3.62 -22.63
N GLY A 102 24.29 4.90 -22.89
CA GLY A 102 23.27 5.36 -23.85
C GLY A 102 22.30 6.37 -23.26
N VAL A 103 21.28 6.75 -24.04
CA VAL A 103 20.20 7.62 -23.57
C VAL A 103 19.18 6.78 -22.82
N GLN A 104 18.95 7.12 -21.55
CA GLN A 104 17.92 6.51 -20.74
C GLN A 104 16.75 7.49 -20.59
N GLY A 105 15.56 7.06 -21.00
CA GLY A 105 14.32 7.81 -20.87
C GLY A 105 13.48 7.33 -19.69
N TRP A 106 12.58 8.19 -19.23
CA TRP A 106 11.57 7.88 -18.23
C TRP A 106 10.23 8.49 -18.64
N THR A 107 9.16 7.72 -18.44
CA THR A 107 7.81 8.07 -18.90
C THR A 107 6.90 8.34 -17.72
N PHE A 108 6.25 9.50 -17.73
CA PHE A 108 5.25 9.85 -16.73
C PHE A 108 3.90 9.18 -17.01
N ASP A 109 3.36 8.49 -16.01
CA ASP A 109 2.01 7.96 -16.01
C ASP A 109 1.10 8.79 -15.08
N PRO A 110 0.18 9.62 -15.62
CA PRO A 110 -0.73 10.42 -14.81
C PRO A 110 -1.77 9.58 -14.04
N GLY A 111 -1.90 8.28 -14.33
CA GLY A 111 -2.72 7.35 -13.56
C GLY A 111 -2.04 6.87 -12.27
N ARG A 112 -0.72 7.02 -12.15
CA ARG A 112 0.07 6.66 -10.97
C ARG A 112 0.39 7.89 -10.12
N VAL A 113 -0.64 8.64 -9.76
CA VAL A 113 -0.54 9.75 -8.81
C VAL A 113 -1.56 9.62 -7.70
N GLU A 114 -1.17 9.98 -6.49
CA GLU A 114 -2.06 10.06 -5.34
C GLU A 114 -2.68 11.45 -5.29
N ARG A 115 -4.02 11.52 -5.22
CA ARG A 115 -4.75 12.80 -5.18
C ARG A 115 -5.05 13.19 -3.75
N ASP A 116 -4.67 14.42 -3.40
CA ASP A 116 -4.99 15.05 -2.12
C ASP A 116 -5.60 16.44 -2.40
N GLY A 117 -6.93 16.49 -2.40
CA GLY A 117 -7.68 17.65 -2.89
C GLY A 117 -7.36 17.94 -4.37
N ALA A 118 -6.89 19.15 -4.65
CA ALA A 118 -6.49 19.57 -6.00
C ALA A 118 -5.07 19.11 -6.39
N LEU A 119 -4.26 18.65 -5.42
CA LEU A 119 -2.86 18.28 -5.65
C LEU A 119 -2.74 16.85 -6.15
N ALA A 120 -1.80 16.63 -7.06
CA ALA A 120 -1.43 15.31 -7.55
C ALA A 120 0.00 14.98 -7.10
N TRP A 121 0.17 13.95 -6.29
CA TRP A 121 1.46 13.54 -5.75
C TRP A 121 1.98 12.32 -6.50
N MET A 122 3.22 12.40 -6.99
CA MET A 122 3.85 11.23 -7.60
C MET A 122 4.15 10.17 -6.56
N HIS A 123 4.17 8.90 -7.00
CA HIS A 123 4.63 7.82 -6.14
C HIS A 123 6.13 7.98 -5.80
N PRO A 124 6.55 7.72 -4.56
CA PRO A 124 7.96 7.74 -4.16
C PRO A 124 8.84 6.81 -5.01
N GLU A 125 8.29 5.69 -5.46
CA GLU A 125 8.96 4.72 -6.33
C GLU A 125 9.33 5.33 -7.69
N ASP A 126 8.42 6.13 -8.25
CA ASP A 126 8.64 6.81 -9.53
C ASP A 126 9.69 7.90 -9.41
N TRP A 127 9.65 8.64 -8.31
CA TRP A 127 10.64 9.67 -8.04
C TRP A 127 12.01 9.11 -7.68
N LEU A 128 12.09 7.89 -7.13
CA LEU A 128 13.34 7.17 -6.92
C LEU A 128 14.06 6.89 -8.24
N GLU A 129 13.33 6.46 -9.28
CA GLU A 129 13.90 6.26 -10.62
C GLU A 129 14.45 7.56 -11.19
N LEU A 130 13.72 8.66 -11.03
CA LEU A 130 14.16 9.98 -11.44
C LEU A 130 15.41 10.45 -10.69
N TYR A 131 15.51 10.23 -9.38
CA TYR A 131 16.73 10.54 -8.63
C TYR A 131 17.94 9.72 -9.07
N ARG A 132 17.75 8.46 -9.48
CA ARG A 132 18.83 7.65 -10.07
C ARG A 132 19.26 8.22 -11.43
N LEU A 133 18.29 8.62 -12.27
CA LEU A 133 18.57 9.26 -13.56
C LEU A 133 19.29 10.60 -13.43
N PHE A 134 18.90 11.41 -12.45
CA PHE A 134 19.50 12.71 -12.16
C PHE A 134 20.81 12.63 -11.36
N ASP A 135 21.33 11.42 -11.08
CA ASP A 135 22.60 11.21 -10.39
C ASP A 135 22.61 11.87 -8.99
N ARG A 136 21.55 11.62 -8.21
CA ARG A 136 21.35 12.14 -6.84
C ARG A 136 21.51 11.03 -5.78
N PRO A 137 22.72 10.50 -5.57
CA PRO A 137 22.93 9.27 -4.78
C PRO A 137 22.45 9.38 -3.33
N TYR A 138 22.61 10.53 -2.69
CA TYR A 138 22.11 10.75 -1.32
C TYR A 138 20.57 10.64 -1.25
N ARG A 139 19.86 11.23 -2.20
CA ARG A 139 18.39 11.19 -2.26
C ARG A 139 17.88 9.79 -2.59
N VAL A 140 18.59 9.06 -3.44
CA VAL A 140 18.31 7.64 -3.74
C VAL A 140 18.36 6.81 -2.47
N VAL A 141 19.48 6.86 -1.73
CA VAL A 141 19.64 6.08 -0.49
C VAL A 141 18.58 6.46 0.55
N GLN A 142 18.33 7.76 0.73
CA GLN A 142 17.32 8.25 1.67
C GLN A 142 15.92 7.69 1.36
N LEU A 143 15.51 7.71 0.09
CA LEU A 143 14.18 7.26 -0.34
C LEU A 143 14.06 5.74 -0.34
N GLU A 144 15.12 5.01 -0.69
CA GLU A 144 15.19 3.54 -0.59
C GLU A 144 15.04 3.05 0.85
N GLN A 145 15.73 3.71 1.79
CA GLN A 145 15.62 3.39 3.21
C GLN A 145 14.20 3.60 3.73
N TRP A 146 13.56 4.70 3.35
CA TRP A 146 12.18 4.98 3.71
C TRP A 146 11.21 3.96 3.12
N LEU A 147 11.34 3.62 1.84
CA LEU A 147 10.51 2.62 1.17
C LEU A 147 10.63 1.25 1.84
N SER A 148 11.85 0.84 2.16
CA SER A 148 12.12 -0.43 2.85
C SER A 148 11.53 -0.47 4.26
N ALA A 149 11.64 0.63 5.01
CA ALA A 149 11.06 0.76 6.34
C ALA A 149 9.52 0.73 6.28
N ARG A 150 8.91 1.35 5.26
CA ARG A 150 7.46 1.33 5.02
C ARG A 150 6.95 -0.09 4.74
N ASP A 151 7.62 -0.83 3.84
CA ASP A 151 7.25 -2.22 3.52
C ASP A 151 7.33 -3.12 4.75
N THR A 152 8.43 -2.99 5.52
CA THR A 152 8.62 -3.78 6.75
C THR A 152 7.49 -3.53 7.75
N ARG A 153 7.08 -2.26 7.92
CA ARG A 153 5.96 -1.89 8.80
C ARG A 153 4.63 -2.48 8.32
N GLN A 154 4.32 -2.36 7.03
CA GLN A 154 3.09 -2.91 6.45
C GLN A 154 3.02 -4.44 6.61
N ARG A 155 4.15 -5.13 6.44
CA ARG A 155 4.23 -6.58 6.67
C ARG A 155 4.06 -6.93 8.14
N ALA A 156 4.61 -6.15 9.06
CA ALA A 156 4.41 -6.35 10.49
C ALA A 156 2.93 -6.17 10.89
N GLU A 157 2.27 -5.08 10.46
CA GLU A 157 0.85 -4.84 10.70
C GLU A 157 -0.03 -5.97 10.13
N ALA A 158 0.26 -6.44 8.92
CA ALA A 158 -0.47 -7.57 8.32
C ALA A 158 -0.30 -8.88 9.12
N LEU A 159 0.89 -9.10 9.70
CA LEU A 159 1.13 -10.25 10.58
C LEU A 159 0.40 -10.10 11.92
N GLU A 160 0.36 -8.91 12.51
CA GLU A 160 -0.39 -8.63 13.74
C GLU A 160 -1.89 -8.90 13.56
N VAL A 161 -2.49 -8.42 12.47
CA VAL A 161 -3.89 -8.72 12.13
C VAL A 161 -4.11 -10.23 11.97
N ARG A 162 -3.18 -10.93 11.31
CA ARG A 162 -3.27 -12.38 11.12
C ARG A 162 -3.13 -13.14 12.44
N LEU A 163 -2.30 -12.68 13.37
CA LEU A 163 -2.14 -13.26 14.71
C LEU A 163 -3.43 -13.10 15.51
N ALA A 164 -4.02 -11.90 15.54
CA ALA A 164 -5.30 -11.67 16.22
C ALA A 164 -6.40 -12.61 15.70
N TRP A 165 -6.48 -12.80 14.38
CA TRP A 165 -7.42 -13.74 13.78
C TRP A 165 -7.14 -15.21 14.15
N LEU A 166 -5.87 -15.60 14.27
CA LEU A 166 -5.49 -16.94 14.70
C LEU A 166 -5.84 -17.19 16.16
N ASP A 167 -5.64 -16.21 17.04
CA ASP A 167 -6.01 -16.30 18.46
C ASP A 167 -7.52 -16.49 18.63
N ASP A 168 -8.34 -15.70 17.93
CA ASP A 168 -9.81 -15.87 17.93
C ASP A 168 -10.24 -17.27 17.44
N THR A 169 -9.53 -17.78 16.41
CA THR A 169 -9.78 -19.10 15.86
C THR A 169 -9.40 -20.20 16.85
N LEU A 170 -8.26 -20.07 17.54
CA LEU A 170 -7.83 -20.99 18.58
C LEU A 170 -8.80 -21.01 19.76
N ASP A 171 -9.32 -19.87 20.17
CA ASP A 171 -10.34 -19.78 21.22
C ASP A 171 -11.67 -20.43 20.80
N SER A 172 -12.07 -20.26 19.54
CA SER A 172 -13.24 -20.95 18.98
C SER A 172 -13.07 -22.47 18.95
N LEU A 173 -11.90 -22.94 18.51
CA LEU A 173 -11.55 -24.36 18.49
C LEU A 173 -11.50 -24.94 19.90
N SER A 174 -10.86 -24.25 20.84
CA SER A 174 -10.77 -24.67 22.25
C SER A 174 -12.16 -24.79 22.88
N ARG A 175 -13.07 -23.84 22.61
CA ARG A 175 -14.47 -23.92 23.05
C ARG A 175 -15.21 -25.11 22.42
N THR A 176 -14.95 -25.40 21.15
CA THR A 176 -15.55 -26.53 20.44
C THR A 176 -15.06 -27.86 21.01
N VAL A 177 -13.75 -28.01 21.23
CA VAL A 177 -13.14 -29.21 21.84
C VAL A 177 -13.68 -29.42 23.26
N ALA A 178 -13.78 -28.36 24.07
CA ALA A 178 -14.35 -28.44 25.40
C ALA A 178 -15.81 -28.94 25.39
N ARG A 179 -16.63 -28.45 24.44
CA ARG A 179 -18.01 -28.91 24.25
C ARG A 179 -18.06 -30.39 23.83
N GLN A 180 -17.25 -30.78 22.85
CA GLN A 180 -17.17 -32.17 22.39
C GLN A 180 -16.77 -33.11 23.53
N GLN A 181 -15.84 -32.71 24.40
CA GLN A 181 -15.46 -33.52 25.56
C GLN A 181 -16.62 -33.70 26.55
N GLN A 182 -17.45 -32.67 26.77
CA GLN A 182 -18.64 -32.78 27.61
C GLN A 182 -19.66 -33.75 27.03
N GLU A 183 -19.90 -33.69 25.71
CA GLU A 183 -20.80 -34.61 25.01
C GLU A 183 -20.30 -36.07 25.08
N ILE A 184 -19.00 -36.30 24.88
CA ILE A 184 -18.39 -37.63 25.02
C ILE A 184 -18.57 -38.18 26.43
N ASN A 185 -18.35 -37.35 27.46
CA ASN A 185 -18.52 -37.78 28.85
C ASN A 185 -19.99 -38.20 29.11
N LEU A 186 -20.96 -37.43 28.62
CA LEU A 186 -22.38 -37.75 28.74
C LEU A 186 -22.74 -39.06 28.02
N LEU A 187 -22.23 -39.27 26.80
CA LEU A 187 -22.44 -40.51 26.05
C LEU A 187 -21.84 -41.72 26.79
N GLN A 188 -20.66 -41.58 27.38
CA GLN A 188 -20.04 -42.64 28.18
C GLN A 188 -20.87 -42.98 29.43
N GLU A 189 -21.45 -41.98 30.09
CA GLU A 189 -22.36 -42.19 31.23
C GLU A 189 -23.62 -42.95 30.82
N GLN A 190 -24.25 -42.56 29.70
CA GLN A 190 -25.43 -43.25 29.16
C GLN A 190 -25.12 -44.72 28.83
N LEU A 191 -23.98 -45.00 28.19
CA LEU A 191 -23.54 -46.38 27.93
C LEU A 191 -23.38 -47.18 29.22
N ARG A 192 -22.78 -46.59 30.28
CA ARG A 192 -22.65 -47.27 31.59
C ARG A 192 -24.00 -47.61 32.21
N VAL A 193 -25.01 -46.75 32.07
CA VAL A 193 -26.36 -47.02 32.56
C VAL A 193 -27.00 -48.17 31.78
N LEU A 194 -26.89 -48.18 30.45
CA LEU A 194 -27.41 -49.26 29.61
C LEU A 194 -26.74 -50.61 29.94
N TYR A 195 -25.41 -50.64 30.06
CA TYR A 195 -24.68 -51.84 30.47
C TYR A 195 -25.14 -52.36 31.85
N ARG A 196 -25.40 -51.45 32.80
CA ARG A 196 -25.90 -51.82 34.13
C ARG A 196 -27.31 -52.40 34.07
N GLN A 197 -28.19 -51.83 33.25
CA GLN A 197 -29.55 -52.35 33.06
C GLN A 197 -29.55 -53.73 32.40
N LEU A 198 -28.69 -53.95 31.38
CA LEU A 198 -28.51 -55.25 30.75
C LEU A 198 -27.97 -56.32 31.73
N GLN A 199 -27.11 -55.92 32.67
CA GLN A 199 -26.63 -56.83 33.73
C GLN A 199 -27.66 -57.07 34.84
N GLN A 200 -28.66 -56.20 34.98
CA GLN A 200 -29.67 -56.26 36.04
C GLN A 200 -30.98 -56.95 35.63
N GLY A 201 -31.03 -57.59 34.45
CA GLY A 201 -32.16 -58.46 34.07
C GLY A 201 -31.74 -59.70 33.27
N PRO A 202 -32.28 -60.91 33.54
CA PRO A 202 -33.02 -61.39 34.71
C PRO A 202 -32.16 -62.34 35.56
N ASP A 203 -32.15 -62.11 36.88
CA ASP A 203 -31.80 -63.16 37.83
C ASP A 203 -32.78 -63.13 39.00
N GLN A 204 -34.01 -63.57 38.73
CA GLN A 204 -34.88 -64.15 39.75
C GLN A 204 -35.63 -65.36 39.18
N SER A 205 -35.13 -66.54 39.58
CA SER A 205 -35.81 -67.82 39.81
C SER A 205 -36.33 -68.66 38.62
N GLY A 206 -35.55 -69.68 38.23
CA GLY A 206 -36.08 -71.02 37.95
C GLY A 206 -35.75 -71.69 36.61
N SER A 207 -34.81 -72.64 36.64
CA SER A 207 -34.52 -73.72 35.66
C SER A 207 -33.66 -73.44 34.40
N PRO A 208 -32.67 -74.31 34.08
CA PRO A 208 -31.88 -74.22 32.87
C PRO A 208 -32.57 -74.96 31.73
N LEU A 209 -33.17 -74.25 30.77
CA LEU A 209 -33.67 -74.87 29.55
C LEU A 209 -33.25 -74.07 28.31
N SER A 210 -32.53 -74.78 27.45
CA SER A 210 -32.34 -74.60 26.02
C SER A 210 -31.58 -73.38 25.49
N LEU A 211 -30.30 -73.66 25.21
CA LEU A 211 -29.67 -73.27 23.95
C LEU A 211 -30.48 -73.87 22.79
N ARG A 212 -30.83 -73.05 21.81
CA ARG A 212 -31.50 -73.33 20.51
C ARG A 212 -32.96 -72.90 20.46
N ASP A 213 -33.31 -72.36 19.29
CA ASP A 213 -34.66 -72.04 18.80
C ASP A 213 -35.11 -70.63 19.25
N GLU A 214 -35.28 -69.62 18.39
CA GLU A 214 -35.72 -69.58 17.00
C GLU A 214 -35.19 -68.35 16.24
N VAL A 215 -34.67 -68.61 15.03
CA VAL A 215 -34.54 -67.68 13.91
C VAL A 215 -35.97 -67.38 13.36
N PRO A 216 -36.25 -66.17 12.83
CA PRO A 216 -37.56 -65.50 12.95
C PRO A 216 -38.53 -65.80 11.80
N PRO A 217 -39.84 -65.48 11.90
CA PRO A 217 -40.65 -65.26 10.72
C PRO A 217 -40.63 -63.79 10.29
N HIS A 218 -40.36 -63.62 9.00
CA HIS A 218 -40.56 -62.43 8.20
C HIS A 218 -41.97 -61.83 8.32
N TYR A 219 -42.05 -60.50 8.23
CA TYR A 219 -42.88 -59.77 7.26
C TYR A 219 -42.20 -58.46 6.90
#